data_AF-A0A224XDS2-F1
#
_entry.id   AF-A0A224XDS2-F1
#
_cell.length_a   1.000
_cell.length_b   1.000
_cell.length_c   1.000
_cell.angle_alpha   90.00
_cell.angle_beta   90.00
_cell.angle_gamma   90.00
#
_symmetry.space_group_name_H-M   'P 1'
#
loop_
_entity.id
_entity.type
_entity.pdbx_description
1 polymer ?
#
loop_
_entity_poly.entity_id
_entity_poly.type
_entity_poly.pdbx_seq_one_letter_code
_entity_poly.pdbx_strand_id
1 'polypeptide(L)'
;MSKRKKIIIRIVIGLLVVVGIIGGKMYMAKQTHNQRVAEMANKLRYEGFETEIAKKLKEEFPDIKEIRFEGTSKNSKTGSYWSTFYIIADWTKGQPESEYYSDFTGYGSIQDIQTSGYSMGITKLMDKYDETGKTLNSVLVTYSTGKKKEI
;
A
#
# COMPACT_ATOMS: atom_id res chain seq x y z
N MET A 1 20.84 1.17 -61.58
CA MET A 1 21.28 0.49 -60.33
C MET A 1 21.45 -1.01 -60.60
N SER A 2 22.64 -1.58 -60.39
CA SER A 2 22.92 -2.98 -60.76
C SER A 2 22.10 -3.97 -59.93
N LYS A 3 21.80 -5.16 -60.50
CA LYS A 3 21.02 -6.22 -59.82
C LYS A 3 21.58 -6.56 -58.43
N ARG A 4 22.92 -6.52 -58.26
CA ARG A 4 23.61 -6.73 -56.98
C ARG A 4 23.28 -5.64 -55.94
N LYS A 5 23.25 -4.36 -56.33
CA LYS A 5 22.88 -3.26 -55.42
C LYS A 5 21.42 -3.36 -54.95
N LYS A 6 20.49 -3.82 -55.81
CA LYS A 6 19.09 -4.07 -55.44
C LYS A 6 18.92 -5.21 -54.42
N ILE A 7 19.72 -6.27 -54.52
CA ILE A 7 19.68 -7.41 -53.60
C ILE A 7 20.20 -7.01 -52.21
N ILE A 8 21.31 -6.27 -52.15
CA ILE A 8 21.90 -5.81 -50.88
C ILE A 8 20.93 -4.92 -50.11
N ILE A 9 20.26 -3.97 -50.79
CA ILE A 9 19.28 -3.07 -50.15
C ILE A 9 18.11 -3.86 -49.55
N ARG A 10 17.61 -4.91 -50.22
CA ARG A 10 16.51 -5.75 -49.70
C ARG A 10 16.92 -6.52 -48.44
N ILE A 11 18.15 -7.02 -48.38
CA ILE A 11 18.68 -7.74 -47.21
C ILE A 11 18.79 -6.80 -46.01
N VAL A 12 19.32 -5.60 -46.21
CA VAL A 12 19.48 -4.60 -45.13
C VAL A 12 18.12 -4.16 -44.56
N ILE A 13 17.14 -3.91 -45.43
CA ILE A 13 15.77 -3.56 -44.99
C ILE A 13 15.14 -4.73 -44.21
N GLY A 14 15.29 -5.97 -44.69
CA GLY A 14 14.79 -7.15 -43.97
C GLY A 14 15.38 -7.30 -42.57
N LEU A 15 16.70 -7.09 -42.42
CA LEU A 15 17.40 -7.13 -41.14
C LEU A 15 16.92 -6.05 -40.17
N LEU A 16 16.76 -4.81 -40.63
CA LEU A 16 16.27 -3.70 -39.80
C LEU A 16 14.84 -3.92 -39.30
N VAL A 17 13.96 -4.50 -40.14
CA VAL A 17 12.59 -4.82 -39.75
C VAL A 17 12.55 -5.91 -38.68
N VAL A 18 13.36 -6.97 -38.81
CA VAL A 18 13.42 -8.04 -37.82
C VAL A 18 13.97 -7.54 -36.48
N VAL A 19 15.05 -6.75 -36.49
CA VAL A 19 15.62 -6.14 -35.27
C VAL A 19 14.64 -5.16 -34.62
N GLY A 20 13.92 -4.36 -35.41
CA GLY A 20 12.89 -3.44 -34.90
C GLY A 20 11.71 -4.16 -34.24
N ILE A 21 11.22 -5.25 -34.83
CA ILE A 21 10.11 -6.05 -34.28
C ILE A 21 10.52 -6.76 -32.99
N ILE A 22 11.69 -7.40 -32.97
CA ILE A 22 12.19 -8.12 -31.77
C ILE A 22 12.57 -7.13 -30.66
N GLY A 23 13.26 -6.04 -31.01
CA GLY A 23 13.63 -4.98 -30.08
C GLY A 23 12.41 -4.26 -29.48
N GLY A 24 11.39 -3.98 -30.29
CA GLY A 24 10.13 -3.39 -29.82
C GLY A 24 9.36 -4.28 -28.84
N LYS A 25 9.29 -5.59 -29.11
CA LYS A 25 8.67 -6.56 -28.20
C LYS A 25 9.43 -6.68 -26.87
N MET A 26 10.76 -6.70 -26.90
CA MET A 26 11.59 -6.73 -25.70
C MET A 26 11.45 -5.45 -24.86
N TYR A 27 11.38 -4.28 -25.51
CA TYR A 27 11.21 -3.00 -24.81
C TYR A 27 9.85 -2.93 -24.09
N MET A 28 8.76 -3.31 -24.77
CA MET A 28 7.42 -3.39 -24.16
C MET A 28 7.38 -4.38 -22.99
N ALA A 29 7.97 -5.57 -23.16
CA ALA A 29 8.03 -6.57 -22.08
C ALA A 29 8.82 -6.07 -20.86
N LYS A 30 9.93 -5.34 -21.07
CA LYS A 30 10.73 -4.74 -19.98
C LYS A 30 9.97 -3.61 -19.27
N GLN A 31 9.20 -2.81 -20.01
CA GLN A 31 8.34 -1.78 -19.42
C GLN A 31 7.24 -2.39 -18.56
N THR A 32 6.56 -3.43 -19.04
CA THR A 32 5.53 -4.15 -18.26
C THR A 32 6.11 -4.83 -17.01
N HIS A 33 7.31 -5.41 -17.11
CA HIS A 33 7.98 -5.99 -15.94
C HIS A 33 8.31 -4.92 -14.90
N ASN A 34 8.92 -3.80 -15.30
CA ASN A 34 9.25 -2.71 -14.39
C ASN A 34 8.01 -2.07 -13.75
N GLN A 35 6.92 -1.92 -14.51
CA GLN A 35 5.64 -1.46 -13.98
C GLN A 35 5.10 -2.43 -12.93
N ARG A 36 5.10 -3.74 -13.21
CA ARG A 36 4.64 -4.75 -12.26
C ARG A 36 5.50 -4.80 -11.00
N VAL A 37 6.82 -4.65 -11.12
CA VAL A 37 7.73 -4.56 -9.97
C VAL A 37 7.46 -3.30 -9.14
N ALA A 38 7.24 -2.16 -9.78
CA ALA A 38 6.88 -0.91 -9.09
C ALA A 38 5.52 -1.02 -8.37
N GLU A 39 4.54 -1.65 -8.98
CA GLU A 39 3.24 -1.95 -8.34
C GLU A 39 3.41 -2.87 -7.13
N MET A 40 4.19 -3.95 -7.25
CA MET A 40 4.46 -4.85 -6.13
C MET A 40 5.19 -4.13 -4.99
N ALA A 41 6.21 -3.33 -5.32
CA ALA A 41 6.92 -2.51 -4.33
C ALA A 41 5.99 -1.50 -3.65
N ASN A 42 5.10 -0.86 -4.39
CA ASN A 42 4.10 0.05 -3.83
C ASN A 42 3.09 -0.68 -2.94
N LYS A 43 2.61 -1.87 -3.34
CA LYS A 43 1.72 -2.71 -2.53
C LYS A 43 2.38 -3.11 -1.20
N LEU A 44 3.60 -3.61 -1.26
CA LEU A 44 4.37 -3.96 -0.05
C LEU A 44 4.62 -2.75 0.84
N ARG A 45 4.84 -1.58 0.24
CA ARG A 45 4.99 -0.32 0.98
C ARG A 45 3.70 0.08 1.69
N TYR A 46 2.54 -0.09 1.06
CA TYR A 46 1.25 0.16 1.70
C TYR A 46 0.98 -0.84 2.83
N GLU A 47 1.20 -2.14 2.64
CA GLU A 47 1.10 -3.14 3.73
C GLU A 47 2.05 -2.81 4.90
N GLY A 48 3.27 -2.35 4.60
CA GLY A 48 4.22 -1.89 5.62
C GLY A 48 3.70 -0.68 6.40
N PHE A 49 3.12 0.30 5.71
CA PHE A 49 2.54 1.49 6.33
C PHE A 49 1.33 1.15 7.21
N GLU A 50 0.40 0.36 6.68
CA GLU A 50 -0.78 -0.15 7.39
C GLU A 50 -0.38 -0.97 8.64
N THR A 51 0.70 -1.76 8.55
CA THR A 51 1.23 -2.50 9.71
C THR A 51 1.68 -1.58 10.82
N GLU A 52 2.40 -0.50 10.51
CA GLU A 52 2.91 0.42 11.54
C GLU A 52 1.80 1.28 12.15
N ILE A 53 0.79 1.66 11.35
CA ILE A 53 -0.44 2.27 11.88
C ILE A 53 -1.10 1.31 12.88
N ALA A 54 -1.29 0.05 12.49
CA ALA A 54 -1.98 -0.94 13.33
C ALA A 54 -1.24 -1.21 14.64
N LYS A 55 0.11 -1.26 14.61
CA LYS A 55 0.92 -1.35 15.84
C LYS A 55 0.70 -0.14 16.75
N LYS A 56 0.77 1.08 16.21
CA LYS A 56 0.61 2.30 17.00
C LYS A 56 -0.79 2.40 17.62
N LEU A 57 -1.82 2.07 16.84
CA LEU A 57 -3.18 1.95 17.32
C LEU A 57 -3.32 0.95 18.46
N LYS A 58 -2.69 -0.22 18.33
CA LYS A 58 -2.75 -1.25 19.37
C LYS A 58 -1.97 -0.89 20.63
N GLU A 59 -0.84 -0.19 20.48
CA GLU A 59 -0.06 0.36 21.59
C GLU A 59 -0.87 1.38 22.40
N GLU A 60 -1.64 2.23 21.72
CA GLU A 60 -2.44 3.29 22.35
C GLU A 60 -3.80 2.78 22.86
N PHE A 61 -4.41 1.82 22.14
CA PHE A 61 -5.75 1.29 22.42
C PHE A 61 -5.72 -0.26 22.48
N PRO A 62 -5.43 -0.82 23.66
CA PRO A 62 -5.20 -2.26 23.83
C PRO A 62 -6.43 -3.15 23.66
N ASP A 63 -7.63 -2.59 23.60
CA ASP A 63 -8.93 -3.24 23.40
C ASP A 63 -9.28 -3.49 21.92
N ILE A 64 -8.51 -2.89 20.99
CA ILE A 64 -8.65 -3.15 19.55
C ILE A 64 -8.34 -4.61 19.25
N LYS A 65 -9.24 -5.26 18.52
CA LYS A 65 -9.14 -6.66 18.10
C LYS A 65 -8.81 -6.83 16.63
N GLU A 66 -9.43 -6.03 15.78
CA GLU A 66 -9.23 -6.09 14.34
C GLU A 66 -9.17 -4.68 13.75
N ILE A 67 -8.28 -4.50 12.78
CA ILE A 67 -8.20 -3.31 11.95
C ILE A 67 -8.32 -3.74 10.49
N ARG A 68 -9.27 -3.17 9.75
CA ARG A 68 -9.49 -3.46 8.33
C ARG A 68 -9.25 -2.24 7.48
N PHE A 69 -8.15 -2.22 6.74
CA PHE A 69 -7.84 -1.17 5.78
C PHE A 69 -8.65 -1.33 4.50
N GLU A 70 -9.35 -0.28 4.07
CA GLU A 70 -9.97 -0.21 2.74
C GLU A 70 -8.98 0.27 1.69
N GLY A 71 -8.05 1.15 2.08
CA GLY A 71 -7.09 1.72 1.16
C GLY A 71 -6.07 2.60 1.84
N THR A 72 -4.83 2.49 1.37
CA THR A 72 -3.77 3.46 1.66
C THR A 72 -3.27 4.05 0.35
N SER A 73 -3.22 5.37 0.29
CA SER A 73 -2.77 6.13 -0.87
C SER A 73 -1.64 7.07 -0.50
N LYS A 74 -0.73 7.32 -1.45
CA LYS A 74 0.32 8.33 -1.32
C LYS A 74 -0.01 9.54 -2.17
N ASN A 75 -0.02 10.72 -1.57
CA ASN A 75 -0.04 11.98 -2.30
C ASN A 75 1.29 12.17 -3.03
N SER A 76 1.26 12.23 -4.37
CA SER A 76 2.46 12.35 -5.20
C SER A 76 3.16 13.70 -5.07
N LYS A 77 2.45 14.76 -4.65
CA LYS A 77 2.99 16.12 -4.50
C LYS A 77 3.62 16.34 -3.14
N THR A 78 2.92 15.97 -2.06
CA THR A 78 3.41 16.20 -0.69
C THR A 78 4.21 15.02 -0.15
N GLY A 79 4.10 13.85 -0.79
CA GLY A 79 4.69 12.61 -0.29
C GLY A 79 3.90 11.96 0.84
N SER A 80 2.89 12.64 1.39
CA SER A 80 2.10 12.19 2.54
C SER A 80 1.23 10.98 2.20
N TYR A 81 1.03 10.09 3.18
CA TYR A 81 0.06 9.01 3.06
C TYR A 81 -1.31 9.38 3.65
N TRP A 82 -2.32 8.73 3.12
CA TRP A 82 -3.70 8.75 3.59
C TRP A 82 -4.16 7.30 3.72
N SER A 83 -4.79 6.95 4.83
CA SER A 83 -5.33 5.60 5.05
C SER A 83 -6.78 5.66 5.53
N THR A 84 -7.58 4.75 5.00
CA THR A 84 -8.98 4.54 5.37
C THR A 84 -9.12 3.13 5.92
N PHE A 85 -9.71 2.99 7.10
CA PHE A 85 -9.82 1.70 7.78
C PHE A 85 -11.00 1.65 8.77
N TYR A 86 -11.38 0.45 9.17
CA TYR A 86 -12.31 0.22 10.26
C TYR A 86 -11.57 -0.33 11.46
N ILE A 87 -12.02 0.05 12.65
CA ILE A 87 -11.59 -0.53 13.92
C ILE A 87 -12.73 -1.39 14.44
N ILE A 88 -12.40 -2.62 14.85
CA ILE A 88 -13.25 -3.53 15.61
C ILE A 88 -12.55 -3.72 16.96
N ALA A 89 -13.26 -3.41 18.04
CA ALA A 89 -12.73 -3.49 19.41
C ALA A 89 -13.74 -4.19 20.32
N ASP A 90 -13.24 -4.74 21.43
CA ASP A 90 -14.08 -5.23 22.51
C ASP A 90 -14.53 -4.06 23.39
N TRP A 91 -15.37 -3.20 22.82
CA TRP A 91 -16.04 -2.15 23.56
C TRP A 91 -16.94 -2.77 24.65
N THR A 92 -17.16 -2.04 25.75
CA THR A 92 -18.15 -2.45 26.74
C THR A 92 -19.55 -2.63 26.12
N LYS A 93 -20.37 -3.46 26.77
CA LYS A 93 -21.64 -3.99 26.26
C LYS A 93 -22.59 -2.86 25.79
N GLY A 94 -22.99 -2.88 24.51
CA GLY A 94 -23.96 -1.95 23.93
C GLY A 94 -23.43 -1.00 22.84
N GLN A 95 -22.19 -1.17 22.41
CA GLN A 95 -21.51 -0.34 21.41
C GLN A 95 -21.42 -1.03 20.04
N PRO A 96 -21.27 -0.28 18.93
CA PRO A 96 -21.13 -0.86 17.60
C PRO A 96 -19.88 -1.73 17.51
N GLU A 97 -20.01 -2.92 16.92
CA GLU A 97 -18.91 -3.87 16.75
C GLU A 97 -17.76 -3.31 15.90
N SER A 98 -18.02 -2.29 15.08
CA SER A 98 -17.02 -1.65 14.22
C SER A 98 -17.31 -0.17 14.02
N GLU A 99 -16.26 0.64 13.87
CA GLU A 99 -16.35 2.05 13.48
C GLU A 99 -15.46 2.36 12.28
N TYR A 100 -15.96 3.19 11.36
CA TYR A 100 -15.24 3.63 10.17
C TYR A 100 -14.37 4.85 10.47
N TYR A 101 -13.13 4.80 10.00
CA TYR A 101 -12.14 5.85 10.17
C TYR A 101 -11.43 6.15 8.86
N SER A 102 -11.15 7.42 8.65
CA SER A 102 -10.31 7.88 7.55
C SER A 102 -9.44 8.99 8.08
N ASP A 103 -8.13 8.80 8.05
CA ASP A 103 -7.21 9.78 8.62
C ASP A 103 -6.07 10.18 7.68
N PHE A 104 -5.73 11.45 7.77
CA PHE A 104 -4.55 12.03 7.15
C PHE A 104 -3.37 11.84 8.09
N THR A 105 -2.49 10.90 7.75
CA THR A 105 -1.39 10.60 8.65
C THR A 105 -0.29 11.67 8.61
N GLY A 106 -0.26 12.55 7.61
CA GLY A 106 0.78 13.58 7.44
C GLY A 106 2.19 13.07 7.10
N TYR A 107 2.50 11.84 7.50
CA TYR A 107 3.78 11.15 7.31
C TYR A 107 4.09 10.86 5.84
N GLY A 108 5.34 11.07 5.44
CA GLY A 108 5.85 10.79 4.11
C GLY A 108 6.58 9.45 3.99
N SER A 109 6.84 8.78 5.12
CA SER A 109 7.52 7.49 5.20
C SER A 109 7.07 6.64 6.40
N ILE A 110 7.42 5.34 6.37
CA ILE A 110 7.26 4.44 7.52
C ILE A 110 8.09 4.92 8.72
N GLN A 111 9.31 5.40 8.45
CA GLN A 111 10.21 5.88 9.50
C GLN A 111 9.58 7.03 10.27
N ASP A 112 8.86 7.93 9.57
CA ASP A 112 8.22 9.09 10.19
C ASP A 112 7.16 8.65 11.22
N ILE A 113 6.38 7.58 10.93
CA ILE A 113 5.43 7.01 11.89
C ILE A 113 6.17 6.51 13.14
N GLN A 114 7.29 5.82 12.95
CA GLN A 114 8.06 5.22 14.03
C GLN A 114 8.72 6.28 14.93
N THR A 115 9.21 7.38 14.34
CA THR A 115 10.00 8.39 15.05
C THR A 115 9.19 9.54 15.61
N SER A 116 8.10 9.93 14.94
CA SER A 116 7.39 11.17 15.28
C SER A 116 6.19 10.96 16.21
N GLY A 117 5.93 9.70 16.61
CA GLY A 117 4.69 9.31 17.30
C GLY A 117 3.52 9.46 16.33
N TYR A 118 2.68 8.44 16.21
CA TYR A 118 1.52 8.49 15.33
C TYR A 118 0.44 9.35 16.00
N SER A 119 0.28 10.59 15.55
CA SER A 119 -0.73 11.52 16.06
C SER A 119 -2.02 11.30 15.29
N MET A 120 -2.89 10.43 15.77
CA MET A 120 -4.22 10.33 15.21
C MET A 120 -5.16 11.34 15.84
N GLY A 121 -6.01 11.97 15.04
CA GLY A 121 -7.16 12.75 15.53
C GLY A 121 -8.24 11.90 16.21
N ILE A 122 -7.90 10.69 16.68
CA ILE A 122 -8.80 9.72 17.33
C ILE A 122 -9.08 10.05 18.79
N THR A 123 -8.17 10.75 19.47
CA THR A 123 -8.18 10.96 20.92
C THR A 123 -9.57 11.41 21.44
N LYS A 124 -10.22 12.38 20.80
CA LYS A 124 -11.55 12.86 21.24
C LYS A 124 -12.69 11.85 21.09
N LEU A 125 -12.55 10.85 20.24
CA LEU A 125 -13.59 9.86 19.98
C LEU A 125 -13.39 8.59 20.81
N MET A 126 -12.16 8.23 21.16
CA MET A 126 -11.91 7.04 22.00
C MET A 126 -12.03 7.27 23.50
N ASP A 127 -11.96 8.53 23.94
CA ASP A 127 -12.29 8.93 25.33
C ASP A 127 -13.69 8.47 25.78
N LYS A 128 -14.63 8.18 24.85
CA LYS A 128 -15.97 7.65 25.18
C LYS A 128 -15.96 6.18 25.66
N TYR A 129 -14.79 5.53 25.65
CA TYR A 129 -14.63 4.08 25.82
C TYR A 129 -13.61 3.68 26.87
N ASP A 130 -13.32 4.57 27.81
CA ASP A 130 -12.29 4.46 28.86
C ASP A 130 -12.66 3.44 29.97
N GLU A 131 -13.25 2.30 29.59
CA GLU A 131 -13.56 1.18 30.49
C GLU A 131 -12.88 -0.10 29.99
N THR A 132 -12.16 -0.75 30.90
CA THR A 132 -11.23 -1.88 30.68
C THR A 132 -11.83 -3.05 29.89
N GLY A 133 -11.68 -3.03 28.56
CA GLY A 133 -11.87 -4.18 27.68
C GLY A 133 -10.74 -5.22 27.83
N LYS A 134 -11.01 -6.47 27.42
CA LYS A 134 -10.02 -7.56 27.51
C LYS A 134 -8.84 -7.30 26.58
N THR A 135 -7.66 -7.15 27.18
CA THR A 135 -6.40 -6.90 26.50
C THR A 135 -5.88 -8.18 25.85
N LEU A 136 -6.12 -8.36 24.56
CA LEU A 136 -5.34 -9.32 23.76
C LEU A 136 -4.06 -8.65 23.31
N ASN A 137 -2.92 -9.36 23.35
CA ASN A 137 -1.64 -8.80 22.93
C ASN A 137 -1.50 -8.65 21.41
N SER A 138 -2.40 -9.26 20.64
CA SER A 138 -2.40 -9.23 19.19
C SER A 138 -3.56 -8.40 18.62
N VAL A 139 -3.38 -7.94 17.39
CA VAL A 139 -4.44 -7.35 16.56
C VAL A 139 -4.48 -8.05 15.20
N LEU A 140 -5.68 -8.43 14.76
CA LEU A 140 -5.88 -8.94 13.41
C LEU A 140 -5.91 -7.77 12.42
N VAL A 141 -5.00 -7.77 11.45
CA VAL A 141 -4.97 -6.75 10.39
C VAL A 141 -5.45 -7.35 9.09
N THR A 142 -6.49 -6.75 8.51
CA THR A 142 -6.85 -6.95 7.11
C THR A 142 -6.31 -5.78 6.31
N TYR A 143 -5.28 -6.01 5.50
CA TYR A 143 -4.64 -5.01 4.65
C TYR A 143 -5.55 -4.60 3.49
N SER A 144 -5.31 -3.42 2.91
CA SER A 144 -6.06 -2.95 1.71
C SER A 144 -5.85 -3.85 0.49
N THR A 145 -4.80 -4.68 0.50
CA THR A 145 -4.55 -5.72 -0.49
C THR A 145 -5.45 -6.95 -0.32
N GLY A 146 -6.24 -7.02 0.74
CA GLY A 146 -7.08 -8.15 1.13
C GLY A 146 -6.36 -9.24 1.93
N LYS A 147 -5.03 -9.12 2.11
CA LYS A 147 -4.26 -10.04 2.94
C LYS A 147 -4.61 -9.85 4.41
N LYS A 148 -4.63 -10.94 5.17
CA LYS A 148 -4.83 -10.91 6.62
C LYS A 148 -3.57 -11.34 7.35
N LYS A 149 -3.26 -10.68 8.46
CA LYS A 149 -2.13 -11.03 9.33
C LYS A 149 -2.42 -10.62 10.76
N GLU A 150 -2.13 -11.51 11.69
CA GLU A 150 -2.09 -11.17 13.11
C GLU A 150 -0.71 -10.58 13.43
N ILE A 151 -0.70 -9.42 14.09
CA ILE A 151 0.51 -8.71 14.51
C ILE A 151 0.49 -8.41 16.01
#